data_AF-A0A9Q2NS59-F1
#
_entry.id   AF-A0A9Q2NS59-F1
#
_cell.length_a   1.000
_cell.length_b   1.000
_cell.length_c   1.000
_cell.angle_alpha   90.00
_cell.angle_beta   90.00
_cell.angle_gamma   90.00
#
_symmetry.space_group_name_H-M   'P 1'
#
loop_
_entity.id
_entity.type
_entity.pdbx_description
1 polymer ?
#
loop_
_entity_poly.entity_id
_entity_poly.type
_entity_poly.pdbx_seq_one_letter_code
_entity_poly.pdbx_strand_id
1 'polypeptide(L)'
;MSWTRSLSEFTINTVTSGIQTRGEVAALSDGGFVVSWASDHDGGYDIYACRYDATGAKVGTDFRVNTDLSGRDLRPDVWAYDGGYTVVWNRLDAGDFDVLGRSFDDVSGPTDVFALHDTDAGWQINVRLAGQVASYTSGTSVFLTVLSTGAAAAPLLISAEAEANSETRVLQLAGEGTRFVIGFRNADGHAVAHIYDADTGIVSAQILLSTTAYAPDLHALDSGGFVMLASNGDVQVTVFDATGTALSVIDVTSDPTRYEVQGDALALSAGGFVVFWTVYSGTAQVFAQRYTDTGLAVGTQLALTLEDADGSAQPQLAELADGRLLVTYTALRDGADDVMAQILTVDAVPVDGTAGDDHLFLGALNDTLMGHDGDDTLDGLDGDDDLSGLRGNDTLDGGAGHDTLSGGSNRDRLNGGRGRDLLDGGRSRDVLDGGRGDDTLYGGDSRDALYGNLGDDVLFGDAGADRLSGDEGADTLTGGAGADLFVFNAGDGADIITDFEDGVDRIRIATGAASMDDLTITDLGADTRVTFADVTFVLLGVDHTLLDSTDFVF
;
A
#
# COMPACT_ATOMS: atom_id res chain seq x y z
N MET A 1 11.33 -12.61 -2.18
CA MET A 1 9.88 -12.77 -2.42
C MET A 1 9.61 -13.98 -3.28
N SER A 2 8.83 -14.93 -2.79
CA SER A 2 8.02 -15.80 -3.65
C SER A 2 6.63 -15.20 -3.70
N TRP A 3 5.93 -15.42 -4.80
CA TRP A 3 4.52 -15.06 -4.90
C TRP A 3 3.73 -16.33 -4.65
N THR A 4 2.72 -16.29 -3.79
CA THR A 4 1.73 -17.36 -3.73
C THR A 4 0.43 -16.94 -4.41
N ARG A 5 -0.18 -17.92 -5.07
CA ARG A 5 -1.55 -17.76 -5.55
C ARG A 5 -2.44 -17.92 -4.32
N SER A 6 -3.04 -16.84 -3.82
CA SER A 6 -4.02 -16.93 -2.74
C SER A 6 -5.31 -17.60 -3.18
N LEU A 7 -5.65 -17.47 -4.48
CA LEU A 7 -6.80 -18.12 -5.09
C LEU A 7 -6.45 -18.72 -6.45
N SER A 8 -7.13 -19.82 -6.78
CA SER A 8 -7.17 -20.33 -8.14
C SER A 8 -7.87 -19.32 -9.05
N GLU A 9 -7.42 -19.25 -10.30
CA GLU A 9 -8.10 -18.52 -11.37
C GLU A 9 -9.62 -18.75 -11.35
N PHE A 10 -10.38 -17.67 -11.57
CA PHE A 10 -11.84 -17.71 -11.65
C PHE A 10 -12.35 -16.85 -12.82
N THR A 11 -13.52 -17.21 -13.35
CA THR A 11 -14.16 -16.51 -14.46
C THR A 11 -14.97 -15.31 -13.95
N ILE A 12 -14.80 -14.16 -14.58
CA ILE A 12 -15.56 -12.94 -14.29
C ILE A 12 -16.97 -13.07 -14.84
N ASN A 13 -17.13 -13.24 -16.15
CA ASN A 13 -18.44 -13.33 -16.78
C ASN A 13 -19.17 -14.64 -16.42
N THR A 14 -20.49 -14.55 -16.19
CA THR A 14 -21.34 -15.73 -15.95
C THR A 14 -21.73 -16.40 -17.27
N VAL A 15 -21.92 -15.58 -18.32
CA VAL A 15 -22.25 -16.05 -19.67
C VAL A 15 -20.96 -16.25 -20.44
N THR A 16 -20.66 -17.50 -20.80
CA THR A 16 -19.44 -17.88 -21.57
C THR A 16 -19.71 -18.13 -23.06
N SER A 17 -20.96 -17.93 -23.50
CA SER A 17 -21.29 -17.93 -24.93
C SER A 17 -21.04 -16.55 -25.53
N GLY A 18 -20.42 -16.51 -26.70
CA GLY A 18 -20.03 -15.23 -27.32
C GLY A 18 -18.69 -14.73 -26.79
N ILE A 19 -18.21 -13.64 -27.36
CA ILE A 19 -16.92 -13.00 -27.08
C ILE A 19 -17.09 -12.03 -25.91
N GLN A 20 -16.32 -12.24 -24.85
CA GLN A 20 -16.16 -11.36 -23.70
C GLN A 20 -14.72 -10.85 -23.69
N THR A 21 -14.52 -9.53 -23.72
CA THR A 21 -13.17 -8.96 -23.88
C THR A 21 -13.04 -7.68 -23.07
N ARG A 22 -11.78 -7.29 -22.82
CA ARG A 22 -11.42 -6.03 -22.13
C ARG A 22 -12.07 -5.92 -20.75
N GLY A 23 -11.72 -6.87 -19.89
CA GLY A 23 -11.99 -6.76 -18.46
C GLY A 23 -11.20 -5.60 -17.86
N GLU A 24 -11.89 -4.61 -17.33
CA GLU A 24 -11.32 -3.41 -16.70
C GLU A 24 -11.80 -3.39 -15.25
N VAL A 25 -10.90 -3.07 -14.33
CA VAL A 25 -11.08 -3.36 -12.90
C VAL A 25 -10.84 -2.12 -12.04
N ALA A 26 -11.65 -1.96 -10.99
CA ALA A 26 -11.42 -0.98 -9.95
C ALA A 26 -11.67 -1.56 -8.56
N ALA A 27 -10.76 -1.32 -7.63
CA ALA A 27 -10.94 -1.66 -6.22
C ALA A 27 -11.93 -0.70 -5.56
N LEU A 28 -12.79 -1.21 -4.69
CA LEU A 28 -13.83 -0.46 -4.00
C LEU A 28 -13.40 -0.15 -2.55
N SER A 29 -13.91 0.95 -1.99
CA SER A 29 -13.58 1.36 -0.61
C SER A 29 -14.11 0.41 0.47
N ASP A 30 -15.00 -0.52 0.11
CA ASP A 30 -15.50 -1.59 0.98
C ASP A 30 -14.59 -2.84 1.00
N GLY A 31 -13.45 -2.80 0.32
CA GLY A 31 -12.50 -3.91 0.17
C GLY A 31 -12.87 -4.89 -0.95
N GLY A 32 -14.02 -4.74 -1.60
CA GLY A 32 -14.38 -5.47 -2.80
C GLY A 32 -13.76 -4.87 -4.07
N PHE A 33 -14.23 -5.32 -5.22
CA PHE A 33 -13.86 -4.76 -6.51
C PHE A 33 -15.01 -4.86 -7.52
N VAL A 34 -14.94 -4.05 -8.57
CA VAL A 34 -15.85 -4.11 -9.73
C VAL A 34 -15.04 -4.41 -10.98
N VAL A 35 -15.59 -5.28 -11.84
CA VAL A 35 -15.04 -5.53 -13.17
C VAL A 35 -16.09 -5.17 -14.21
N SER A 36 -15.69 -4.41 -15.23
CA SER A 36 -16.50 -4.11 -16.42
C SER A 36 -15.87 -4.74 -17.67
N TRP A 37 -16.68 -5.15 -18.63
CA TRP A 37 -16.19 -5.80 -19.86
C TRP A 37 -17.15 -5.60 -21.04
N ALA A 38 -16.64 -5.76 -22.25
CA ALA A 38 -17.44 -5.75 -23.47
C ALA A 38 -17.88 -7.17 -23.84
N SER A 39 -19.15 -7.34 -24.21
CA SER A 39 -19.75 -8.64 -24.49
C SER A 39 -20.63 -8.64 -25.74
N ASP A 40 -20.50 -9.64 -26.61
CA ASP A 40 -21.40 -9.83 -27.76
C ASP A 40 -22.51 -10.89 -27.55
N HIS A 41 -22.67 -11.41 -26.33
CA HIS A 41 -23.47 -12.60 -26.07
C HIS A 41 -24.95 -12.48 -26.45
N ASP A 42 -25.47 -11.24 -26.56
CA ASP A 42 -26.85 -10.94 -26.94
C ASP A 42 -27.03 -10.51 -28.41
N GLY A 43 -26.00 -10.72 -29.25
CA GLY A 43 -26.05 -10.42 -30.68
C GLY A 43 -25.62 -9.00 -31.06
N GLY A 44 -25.12 -8.23 -30.10
CA GLY A 44 -24.48 -6.91 -30.24
C GLY A 44 -23.48 -6.69 -29.11
N TYR A 45 -22.43 -5.91 -29.36
CA TYR A 45 -21.46 -5.60 -28.30
C TYR A 45 -22.06 -4.58 -27.33
N ASP A 46 -22.19 -4.98 -26.08
CA ASP A 46 -22.70 -4.21 -24.94
C ASP A 46 -21.68 -4.20 -23.80
N ILE A 47 -21.80 -3.26 -22.87
CA ILE A 47 -20.95 -3.20 -21.67
C ILE A 47 -21.67 -3.87 -20.50
N TYR A 48 -20.99 -4.82 -19.87
CA TYR A 48 -21.43 -5.49 -18.66
C TYR A 48 -20.50 -5.18 -17.50
N ALA A 49 -21.02 -5.32 -16.29
CA ALA A 49 -20.23 -5.24 -15.08
C ALA A 49 -20.75 -6.19 -13.99
N CYS A 50 -19.88 -6.49 -13.03
CA CYS A 50 -20.22 -7.25 -11.83
C CYS A 50 -19.35 -6.78 -10.66
N ARG A 51 -19.93 -6.76 -9.45
CA ARG A 51 -19.20 -6.53 -8.20
C ARG A 51 -18.78 -7.85 -7.58
N TYR A 52 -17.68 -7.81 -6.87
CA TYR A 52 -17.10 -8.92 -6.15
C TYR A 52 -16.67 -8.46 -4.76
N ASP A 53 -16.73 -9.37 -3.80
CA ASP A 53 -16.11 -9.15 -2.49
C ASP A 53 -14.59 -9.36 -2.57
N ALA A 54 -13.89 -9.07 -1.48
CA ALA A 54 -12.44 -9.24 -1.39
C ALA A 54 -11.97 -10.68 -1.70
N THR A 55 -12.84 -11.69 -1.56
CA THR A 55 -12.50 -13.09 -1.83
C THR A 55 -12.71 -13.49 -3.30
N GLY A 56 -13.21 -12.58 -4.14
CA GLY A 56 -13.56 -12.85 -5.52
C GLY A 56 -14.93 -13.52 -5.69
N ALA A 57 -15.78 -13.53 -4.66
CA ALA A 57 -17.15 -14.00 -4.79
C ALA A 57 -18.06 -12.88 -5.31
N LYS A 58 -18.95 -13.19 -6.26
CA LYS A 58 -19.87 -12.22 -6.84
C LYS A 58 -20.81 -11.62 -5.78
N VAL A 59 -20.90 -10.30 -5.76
CA VAL A 59 -21.90 -9.51 -5.04
C VAL A 59 -23.02 -9.18 -6.01
N GLY A 60 -24.03 -10.06 -6.07
CA GLY A 60 -25.15 -9.96 -7.01
C GLY A 60 -24.93 -10.74 -8.31
N THR A 61 -25.44 -10.22 -9.42
CA THR A 61 -25.36 -10.84 -10.75
C THR A 61 -24.74 -9.88 -11.76
N ASP A 62 -24.27 -10.40 -12.89
CA ASP A 62 -23.87 -9.59 -14.03
C ASP A 62 -25.03 -8.68 -14.44
N PHE A 63 -24.71 -7.42 -14.75
CA PHE A 63 -25.69 -6.46 -15.22
C PHE A 63 -25.13 -5.64 -16.38
N ARG A 64 -26.02 -5.19 -17.26
CA ARG A 64 -25.67 -4.35 -18.40
C ARG A 64 -25.54 -2.89 -17.95
N VAL A 65 -24.44 -2.26 -18.34
CA VAL A 65 -24.12 -0.87 -18.02
C VAL A 65 -24.83 0.07 -19.00
N ASN A 66 -24.68 -0.16 -20.31
CA ASN A 66 -25.37 0.63 -21.34
C ASN A 66 -26.87 0.29 -21.38
N THR A 67 -27.69 1.27 -21.77
CA THR A 67 -29.16 1.13 -21.82
C THR A 67 -29.72 1.14 -23.24
N ASP A 68 -28.98 1.71 -24.18
CA ASP A 68 -29.33 1.76 -25.58
C ASP A 68 -28.56 0.70 -26.36
N LEU A 69 -29.28 -0.04 -27.21
CA LEU A 69 -28.83 -1.24 -27.90
C LEU A 69 -28.75 -1.04 -29.43
N SER A 70 -28.93 0.19 -29.93
CA SER A 70 -28.83 0.44 -31.38
C SER A 70 -27.39 0.45 -31.92
N GLY A 71 -26.41 0.37 -31.02
CA GLY A 71 -25.00 0.57 -31.28
C GLY A 71 -24.11 -0.64 -31.05
N ARG A 72 -22.80 -0.40 -31.16
CA ARG A 72 -21.77 -1.31 -30.61
C ARG A 72 -20.99 -0.58 -29.53
N ASP A 73 -21.18 -0.99 -28.28
CA ASP A 73 -20.47 -0.44 -27.13
C ASP A 73 -19.23 -1.29 -26.82
N LEU A 74 -18.08 -0.65 -26.75
CA LEU A 74 -16.75 -1.28 -26.72
C LEU A 74 -15.81 -0.50 -25.79
N ARG A 75 -14.72 -1.15 -25.38
CA ARG A 75 -13.61 -0.53 -24.62
C ARG A 75 -14.13 0.19 -23.36
N PRO A 76 -14.73 -0.56 -22.42
CA PRO A 76 -15.07 0.05 -21.15
C PRO A 76 -13.82 0.53 -20.43
N ASP A 77 -14.01 1.40 -19.47
CA ASP A 77 -13.06 1.71 -18.41
C ASP A 77 -13.87 2.01 -17.14
N VAL A 78 -13.32 1.70 -15.97
CA VAL A 78 -14.02 1.82 -14.69
C VAL A 78 -13.13 2.45 -13.64
N TRP A 79 -13.70 3.41 -12.90
CA TRP A 79 -13.02 4.01 -11.76
C TRP A 79 -13.94 4.06 -10.56
N ALA A 80 -13.41 3.66 -9.40
CA ALA A 80 -14.12 3.68 -8.12
C ALA A 80 -13.83 4.97 -7.35
N TYR A 81 -14.82 5.45 -6.62
CA TYR A 81 -14.72 6.57 -5.70
C TYR A 81 -15.43 6.20 -4.40
N ASP A 82 -15.26 7.01 -3.35
CA ASP A 82 -15.92 6.71 -2.08
C ASP A 82 -17.45 6.72 -2.24
N GLY A 83 -18.07 5.56 -2.01
CA GLY A 83 -19.52 5.35 -2.16
C GLY A 83 -20.01 5.03 -3.59
N GLY A 84 -19.14 4.67 -4.54
CA GLY A 84 -19.59 4.19 -5.85
C GLY A 84 -18.50 4.01 -6.90
N TYR A 85 -18.91 3.92 -8.16
CA TYR A 85 -18.01 3.83 -9.32
C TYR A 85 -18.65 4.39 -10.58
N THR A 86 -17.81 4.81 -11.54
CA THR A 86 -18.26 5.22 -12.88
C THR A 86 -17.65 4.29 -13.92
N VAL A 87 -18.48 3.86 -14.86
CA VAL A 87 -18.05 3.13 -16.06
C VAL A 87 -18.21 4.06 -17.26
N VAL A 88 -17.18 4.17 -18.08
CA VAL A 88 -17.20 4.87 -19.37
C VAL A 88 -16.90 3.90 -20.50
N TRP A 89 -17.31 4.22 -21.71
CA TRP A 89 -17.05 3.36 -22.87
C TRP A 89 -17.13 4.12 -24.19
N ASN A 90 -16.68 3.47 -25.25
CA ASN A 90 -16.84 3.95 -26.62
C ASN A 90 -18.06 3.32 -27.28
N ARG A 91 -18.88 4.15 -27.90
CA ARG A 91 -20.02 3.71 -28.71
C ARG A 91 -19.73 3.90 -30.19
N LEU A 92 -20.00 2.89 -30.99
CA LEU A 92 -19.93 2.96 -32.45
C LEU A 92 -21.32 2.90 -33.08
N ASP A 93 -21.80 4.06 -33.53
CA ASP A 93 -23.14 4.24 -34.10
C ASP A 93 -23.05 4.92 -35.47
N ALA A 94 -23.64 4.30 -36.49
CA ALA A 94 -23.69 4.85 -37.86
C ALA A 94 -22.34 5.33 -38.47
N GLY A 95 -21.20 4.83 -37.96
CA GLY A 95 -19.85 5.19 -38.42
C GLY A 95 -19.21 6.36 -37.68
N ASP A 96 -19.84 6.85 -36.62
CA ASP A 96 -19.25 7.78 -35.66
C ASP A 96 -18.95 7.08 -34.34
N PHE A 97 -17.96 7.60 -33.61
CA PHE A 97 -17.61 7.12 -32.29
C PHE A 97 -17.92 8.19 -31.26
N ASP A 98 -18.69 7.81 -30.24
CA ASP A 98 -19.03 8.64 -29.10
C ASP A 98 -18.39 8.07 -27.82
N VAL A 99 -18.25 8.94 -26.82
CA VAL A 99 -17.81 8.59 -25.46
C VAL A 99 -18.94 8.79 -24.47
N LEU A 100 -19.33 7.70 -23.81
CA LEU A 100 -20.47 7.66 -22.89
C LEU A 100 -20.02 7.23 -21.49
N GLY A 101 -20.84 7.55 -20.50
CA GLY A 101 -20.61 7.20 -19.12
C GLY A 101 -21.87 6.91 -18.34
N ARG A 102 -21.72 6.15 -17.26
CA ARG A 102 -22.77 5.87 -16.29
C ARG A 102 -22.16 5.68 -14.91
N SER A 103 -22.74 6.34 -13.91
CA SER A 103 -22.30 6.26 -12.52
C SER A 103 -23.22 5.34 -11.72
N PHE A 104 -22.65 4.64 -10.75
CA PHE A 104 -23.32 3.71 -9.85
C PHE A 104 -22.97 4.13 -8.42
N ASP A 105 -23.95 4.72 -7.73
CA ASP A 105 -23.80 5.18 -6.36
C ASP A 105 -24.42 4.14 -5.40
N ASP A 106 -23.71 3.80 -4.33
CA ASP A 106 -24.11 2.73 -3.40
C ASP A 106 -25.42 3.05 -2.66
N VAL A 107 -25.78 4.33 -2.55
CA VAL A 107 -26.98 4.79 -1.84
C VAL A 107 -28.14 5.04 -2.82
N SER A 108 -27.88 5.75 -3.91
CA SER A 108 -28.89 6.23 -4.85
C SER A 108 -29.06 5.35 -6.09
N GLY A 109 -28.16 4.39 -6.31
CA GLY A 109 -28.20 3.46 -7.42
C GLY A 109 -27.62 4.04 -8.72
N PRO A 110 -27.91 3.42 -9.88
CA PRO A 110 -27.33 3.83 -11.15
C PRO A 110 -27.99 5.11 -11.69
N THR A 111 -27.19 5.99 -12.28
CA THR A 111 -27.67 7.16 -13.02
C THR A 111 -28.22 6.76 -14.39
N ASP A 112 -28.83 7.73 -15.09
CA ASP A 112 -28.98 7.65 -16.54
C ASP A 112 -27.61 7.68 -17.22
N VAL A 113 -27.55 7.19 -18.47
CA VAL A 113 -26.37 7.29 -19.32
C VAL A 113 -26.18 8.76 -19.73
N PHE A 114 -24.97 9.27 -19.59
CA PHE A 114 -24.59 10.62 -19.99
C PHE A 114 -23.49 10.58 -21.05
N ALA A 115 -23.52 11.56 -21.95
CA ALA A 115 -22.45 11.77 -22.91
C ALA A 115 -21.31 12.55 -22.25
N LEU A 116 -20.07 12.12 -22.46
CA LEU A 116 -18.88 12.89 -22.11
C LEU A 116 -18.62 13.99 -23.15
N HIS A 117 -19.01 13.73 -24.40
CA HIS A 117 -19.04 14.69 -25.48
C HIS A 117 -20.13 14.34 -26.51
N ASP A 118 -20.82 15.35 -27.06
CA ASP A 118 -21.93 15.19 -28.03
C ASP A 118 -22.09 16.43 -28.94
N THR A 119 -21.00 17.13 -29.29
CA THR A 119 -21.13 18.40 -30.06
C THR A 119 -20.23 18.58 -31.27
N ASP A 120 -19.20 17.77 -31.49
CA ASP A 120 -18.32 17.90 -32.65
C ASP A 120 -18.33 16.64 -33.54
N ALA A 121 -18.40 16.87 -34.85
CA ALA A 121 -18.27 15.82 -35.86
C ALA A 121 -16.82 15.28 -35.87
N GLY A 122 -16.63 14.00 -35.54
CA GLY A 122 -15.32 13.35 -35.53
C GLY A 122 -15.25 12.16 -34.59
N TRP A 123 -14.37 11.20 -34.89
CA TRP A 123 -14.22 9.98 -34.10
C TRP A 123 -13.72 10.30 -32.69
N GLN A 124 -14.56 10.09 -31.68
CA GLN A 124 -14.22 10.24 -30.27
C GLN A 124 -13.92 8.86 -29.68
N ILE A 125 -12.65 8.57 -29.41
CA ILE A 125 -12.23 7.23 -29.02
C ILE A 125 -11.23 7.22 -27.86
N ASN A 126 -11.05 6.03 -27.29
CA ASN A 126 -10.04 5.73 -26.26
C ASN A 126 -10.27 6.51 -24.97
N VAL A 127 -11.50 6.47 -24.47
CA VAL A 127 -11.81 7.11 -23.18
C VAL A 127 -11.06 6.38 -22.06
N ARG A 128 -10.44 7.14 -21.16
CA ARG A 128 -9.80 6.63 -19.94
C ARG A 128 -10.15 7.46 -18.71
N LEU A 129 -10.30 6.81 -17.56
CA LEU A 129 -10.62 7.41 -16.27
C LEU A 129 -9.41 7.49 -15.34
N ALA A 130 -9.34 8.57 -14.57
CA ALA A 130 -8.57 8.63 -13.33
C ALA A 130 -9.26 9.60 -12.38
N GLY A 131 -9.68 9.11 -11.21
CA GLY A 131 -10.50 9.90 -10.30
C GLY A 131 -11.81 10.33 -10.94
N GLN A 132 -12.17 11.59 -10.73
CA GLN A 132 -13.35 12.23 -11.32
C GLN A 132 -13.07 12.83 -12.70
N VAL A 133 -12.10 12.31 -13.44
CA VAL A 133 -11.69 12.88 -14.72
C VAL A 133 -11.67 11.81 -15.80
N ALA A 134 -12.18 12.16 -16.97
CA ALA A 134 -12.06 11.35 -18.18
C ALA A 134 -11.23 12.07 -19.24
N SER A 135 -10.30 11.35 -19.85
CA SER A 135 -9.58 11.79 -21.06
C SER A 135 -10.08 11.04 -22.28
N TYR A 136 -10.06 11.68 -23.45
CA TYR A 136 -10.40 11.03 -24.72
C TYR A 136 -9.78 11.78 -25.90
N THR A 137 -9.68 11.11 -27.05
CA THR A 137 -9.20 11.72 -28.30
C THR A 137 -10.37 12.01 -29.23
N SER A 138 -10.40 13.19 -29.85
CA SER A 138 -11.27 13.51 -30.99
C SER A 138 -10.44 14.08 -32.14
N GLY A 139 -10.38 13.35 -33.25
CA GLY A 139 -9.48 13.67 -34.37
C GLY A 139 -8.00 13.63 -33.94
N THR A 140 -7.33 14.80 -33.99
CA THR A 140 -5.94 14.99 -33.55
C THR A 140 -5.85 15.75 -32.22
N SER A 141 -6.97 15.86 -31.50
CA SER A 141 -7.05 16.60 -30.24
C SER A 141 -7.31 15.68 -29.06
N VAL A 142 -6.66 15.97 -27.94
CA VAL A 142 -6.88 15.29 -26.65
C VAL A 142 -7.69 16.22 -25.77
N PHE A 143 -8.76 15.69 -25.21
CA PHE A 143 -9.67 16.39 -24.33
C PHE A 143 -9.68 15.75 -22.95
N LEU A 144 -10.03 16.58 -21.97
CA LEU A 144 -10.23 16.19 -20.58
C LEU A 144 -11.57 16.75 -20.11
N THR A 145 -12.38 15.94 -19.45
CA THR A 145 -13.62 16.40 -18.82
C THR A 145 -13.68 15.96 -17.36
N VAL A 146 -14.19 16.84 -16.51
CA VAL A 146 -14.47 16.53 -15.10
C VAL A 146 -15.85 15.91 -15.02
N LEU A 147 -15.94 14.78 -14.34
CA LEU A 147 -17.15 14.03 -14.11
C LEU A 147 -17.78 14.43 -12.78
N SER A 148 -19.10 14.51 -12.79
CA SER A 148 -19.94 14.55 -11.61
C SER A 148 -20.93 13.38 -11.70
N THR A 149 -21.54 12.99 -10.59
CA THR A 149 -22.49 11.87 -10.57
C THR A 149 -23.61 12.08 -11.60
N GLY A 150 -23.55 11.34 -12.71
CA GLY A 150 -24.53 11.39 -13.80
C GLY A 150 -24.39 12.53 -14.81
N ALA A 151 -23.27 13.26 -14.84
CA ALA A 151 -23.03 14.29 -15.85
C ALA A 151 -21.53 14.60 -16.05
N ALA A 152 -21.16 15.00 -17.26
CA ALA A 152 -19.83 15.51 -17.58
C ALA A 152 -19.83 17.05 -17.72
N ALA A 153 -18.74 17.69 -17.28
CA ALA A 153 -18.50 19.10 -17.51
C ALA A 153 -18.14 19.39 -18.98
N ALA A 154 -18.04 20.68 -19.32
CA ALA A 154 -17.56 21.08 -20.64
C ALA A 154 -16.11 20.59 -20.85
N PRO A 155 -15.79 19.94 -21.99
CA PRO A 155 -14.45 19.44 -22.24
C PRO A 155 -13.40 20.56 -22.33
N LEU A 156 -12.25 20.31 -21.72
CA LEU A 156 -11.04 21.10 -21.81
C LEU A 156 -10.12 20.51 -22.88
N LEU A 157 -9.66 21.34 -23.82
CA LEU A 157 -8.64 20.96 -24.79
C LEU A 157 -7.28 20.89 -24.09
N ILE A 158 -6.66 19.70 -24.06
CA ILE A 158 -5.33 19.47 -23.50
C ILE A 158 -4.25 19.62 -24.58
N SER A 159 -4.48 19.04 -25.76
CA SER A 159 -3.55 19.13 -26.88
C SER A 159 -4.29 19.07 -28.21
N ALA A 160 -3.74 19.72 -29.24
CA ALA A 160 -4.22 19.67 -30.62
C ALA A 160 -3.24 18.97 -31.57
N GLU A 161 -2.20 18.34 -31.01
CA GLU A 161 -1.07 17.76 -31.76
C GLU A 161 -0.97 16.24 -31.59
N ALA A 162 -2.07 15.59 -31.23
CA ALA A 162 -2.11 14.14 -31.10
C ALA A 162 -2.10 13.45 -32.47
N GLU A 163 -1.49 12.27 -32.52
CA GLU A 163 -1.70 11.34 -33.61
C GLU A 163 -3.20 11.00 -33.70
N ALA A 164 -3.72 10.93 -34.93
CA ALA A 164 -5.12 10.55 -35.13
C ALA A 164 -5.38 9.18 -34.49
N ASN A 165 -6.44 9.09 -33.68
CA ASN A 165 -6.82 7.88 -32.95
C ASN A 165 -5.84 7.44 -31.84
N SER A 166 -4.96 8.33 -31.36
CA SER A 166 -4.08 8.02 -30.22
C SER A 166 -4.88 7.52 -29.02
N GLU A 167 -4.40 6.44 -28.39
CA GLU A 167 -4.85 6.11 -27.03
C GLU A 167 -4.41 7.22 -26.08
N THR A 168 -5.30 7.59 -25.17
CA THR A 168 -4.94 8.46 -24.04
C THR A 168 -4.71 7.59 -22.81
N ARG A 169 -3.95 8.14 -21.87
CA ARG A 169 -3.93 7.73 -20.47
C ARG A 169 -4.08 8.97 -19.62
N VAL A 170 -4.82 8.84 -18.54
CA VAL A 170 -4.95 9.89 -17.55
C VAL A 170 -4.64 9.28 -16.20
N LEU A 171 -3.98 10.07 -15.36
CA LEU A 171 -3.54 9.66 -14.05
C LEU A 171 -3.68 10.86 -13.12
N GLN A 172 -4.11 10.66 -11.88
CA GLN A 172 -4.06 11.67 -10.83
C GLN A 172 -2.77 11.50 -10.01
N LEU A 173 -1.99 12.58 -9.81
CA LEU A 173 -0.77 12.51 -9.00
C LEU A 173 -1.12 12.34 -7.51
N ALA A 174 -0.40 11.45 -6.81
CA ALA A 174 -0.59 11.20 -5.38
C ALA A 174 -0.24 12.45 -4.55
N GLY A 175 -0.99 12.66 -3.45
CA GLY A 175 -0.79 13.80 -2.53
C GLY A 175 -1.16 15.19 -3.09
N GLU A 176 -1.47 15.29 -4.38
CA GLU A 176 -1.65 16.54 -5.12
C GLU A 176 -3.00 16.54 -5.85
N GLY A 177 -4.08 16.32 -5.11
CA GLY A 177 -5.43 15.92 -5.57
C GLY A 177 -6.11 16.74 -6.68
N THR A 178 -5.46 17.72 -7.27
CA THR A 178 -5.92 18.52 -8.40
C THR A 178 -5.02 18.45 -9.63
N ARG A 179 -3.89 17.72 -9.59
CA ARG A 179 -2.98 17.56 -10.72
C ARG A 179 -3.11 16.20 -11.41
N PHE A 180 -3.19 16.25 -12.73
CA PHE A 180 -3.38 15.10 -13.59
C PHE A 180 -2.29 15.03 -14.67
N VAL A 181 -1.77 13.83 -14.93
CA VAL A 181 -0.87 13.56 -16.06
C VAL A 181 -1.70 12.97 -17.19
N ILE A 182 -1.62 13.56 -18.38
CA ILE A 182 -2.35 13.13 -19.57
C ILE A 182 -1.35 12.70 -20.63
N GLY A 183 -1.22 11.39 -20.82
CA GLY A 183 -0.34 10.76 -21.81
C GLY A 183 -1.04 10.48 -23.14
N PHE A 184 -0.34 10.67 -24.26
CA PHE A 184 -0.83 10.38 -25.61
C PHE A 184 0.36 10.29 -26.59
N ARG A 185 0.11 9.89 -27.84
CA ARG A 185 1.07 10.00 -28.93
C ARG A 185 0.90 11.31 -29.68
N ASN A 186 1.98 12.02 -29.92
CA ASN A 186 1.95 13.20 -30.77
C ASN A 186 2.03 12.84 -32.27
N ALA A 187 1.87 13.83 -33.14
CA ALA A 187 1.93 13.68 -34.60
C ALA A 187 3.27 13.13 -35.14
N ASP A 188 4.36 13.24 -34.37
CA ASP A 188 5.67 12.63 -34.71
C ASP A 188 5.75 11.14 -34.33
N GLY A 189 4.71 10.63 -33.66
CA GLY A 189 4.67 9.27 -33.14
C GLY A 189 5.52 9.09 -31.88
N HIS A 190 5.73 10.13 -31.08
CA HIS A 190 6.35 10.05 -29.77
C HIS A 190 5.28 9.95 -28.68
N ALA A 191 5.54 9.13 -27.65
CA ALA A 191 4.77 9.15 -26.41
C ALA A 191 5.15 10.40 -25.60
N VAL A 192 4.14 11.20 -25.28
CA VAL A 192 4.27 12.48 -24.60
C VAL A 192 3.20 12.63 -23.53
N ALA A 193 3.38 13.59 -22.63
CA ALA A 193 2.34 13.98 -21.69
C ALA A 193 2.23 15.49 -21.50
N HIS A 194 1.08 15.91 -20.99
CA HIS A 194 0.91 17.19 -20.31
C HIS A 194 0.52 16.95 -18.85
N ILE A 195 0.90 17.86 -17.97
CA ILE A 195 0.39 17.94 -16.60
C ILE A 195 -0.67 19.04 -16.57
N TYR A 196 -1.89 18.67 -16.21
CA TYR A 196 -3.01 19.59 -16.00
C TYR A 196 -3.21 19.81 -14.50
N ASP A 197 -3.30 21.08 -14.09
CA ASP A 197 -3.61 21.48 -12.73
C ASP A 197 -5.03 22.07 -12.69
N ALA A 198 -5.95 21.38 -12.02
CA ALA A 198 -7.36 21.73 -11.97
C ALA A 198 -7.66 22.96 -11.11
N ASP A 199 -6.80 23.31 -10.14
CA ASP A 199 -6.97 24.51 -9.30
C ASP A 199 -6.65 25.79 -10.08
N THR A 200 -5.60 25.73 -10.88
CA THR A 200 -5.10 26.87 -11.66
C THR A 200 -5.65 26.91 -13.09
N GLY A 201 -6.13 25.77 -13.59
CA GLY A 201 -6.52 25.57 -14.98
C GLY A 201 -5.32 25.54 -15.95
N ILE A 202 -4.10 25.39 -15.45
CA ILE A 202 -2.87 25.43 -16.25
C ILE A 202 -2.59 24.05 -16.84
N VAL A 203 -2.22 24.03 -18.12
CA VAL A 203 -1.66 22.86 -18.81
C VAL A 203 -0.17 23.12 -19.03
N SER A 204 0.68 22.17 -18.62
CA SER A 204 2.13 22.28 -18.78
C SER A 204 2.55 22.31 -20.25
N ALA A 205 3.81 22.67 -20.50
CA ALA A 205 4.45 22.32 -21.77
C ALA A 205 4.47 20.79 -21.96
N GLN A 206 4.55 20.36 -23.21
CA GLN A 206 4.63 18.94 -23.56
C GLN A 206 5.90 18.33 -22.99
N ILE A 207 5.74 17.19 -22.30
CA ILE A 207 6.82 16.39 -21.74
C ILE A 207 7.04 15.22 -22.68
N LEU A 208 8.29 15.02 -23.13
CA LEU A 208 8.65 13.84 -23.91
C LEU A 208 8.83 12.67 -22.96
N LEU A 209 8.04 11.62 -23.13
CA LEU A 209 8.15 10.41 -22.31
C LEU A 209 8.96 9.32 -23.02
N SER A 210 8.68 9.09 -24.31
CA SER A 210 9.46 8.15 -25.14
C SER A 210 9.33 8.48 -26.62
N THR A 211 10.40 8.25 -27.39
CA THR A 211 10.40 8.41 -28.85
C THR A 211 9.97 7.16 -29.60
N THR A 212 9.82 6.02 -28.92
CA THR A 212 9.61 4.71 -29.55
C THR A 212 8.34 4.01 -29.08
N ALA A 213 7.71 4.46 -28.00
CA ALA A 213 6.53 3.80 -27.42
C ALA A 213 5.26 3.98 -28.28
N TYR A 214 4.45 2.92 -28.40
CA TYR A 214 3.19 2.94 -29.17
C TYR A 214 1.97 3.30 -28.31
N ALA A 215 1.96 2.99 -27.02
CA ALA A 215 0.94 3.43 -26.07
C ALA A 215 1.60 3.52 -24.69
N PRO A 216 1.87 4.72 -24.15
CA PRO A 216 2.42 4.84 -22.81
C PRO A 216 1.33 4.49 -21.80
N ASP A 217 1.68 3.67 -20.82
CA ASP A 217 0.82 3.43 -19.66
C ASP A 217 1.35 4.20 -18.45
N LEU A 218 0.47 4.80 -17.64
CA LEU A 218 0.84 5.81 -16.63
C LEU A 218 0.27 5.46 -15.26
N HIS A 219 1.13 5.45 -14.23
CA HIS A 219 0.74 5.18 -12.84
C HIS A 219 1.40 6.15 -11.86
N ALA A 220 0.68 6.62 -10.85
CA ALA A 220 1.16 7.64 -9.91
C ALA A 220 1.85 6.98 -8.74
N LEU A 221 3.04 7.45 -8.40
CA LEU A 221 3.76 6.95 -7.23
C LEU A 221 3.33 7.71 -5.98
N ASP A 222 3.27 7.04 -4.84
CA ASP A 222 2.96 7.65 -3.55
C ASP A 222 3.98 8.72 -3.13
N SER A 223 5.21 8.62 -3.63
CA SER A 223 6.23 9.69 -3.55
C SER A 223 5.85 11.00 -4.28
N GLY A 224 4.70 11.05 -4.95
CA GLY A 224 4.17 12.22 -5.68
C GLY A 224 4.61 12.30 -7.13
N GLY A 225 5.47 11.38 -7.59
CA GLY A 225 5.87 11.23 -8.99
C GLY A 225 4.94 10.35 -9.81
N PHE A 226 5.41 9.87 -10.96
CA PHE A 226 4.69 8.89 -11.76
C PHE A 226 5.66 8.00 -12.55
N VAL A 227 5.19 6.82 -12.94
CA VAL A 227 5.90 5.94 -13.85
C VAL A 227 5.21 5.94 -15.21
N MET A 228 6.01 5.82 -16.26
CA MET A 228 5.53 5.47 -17.59
C MET A 228 6.09 4.11 -17.98
N LEU A 229 5.19 3.20 -18.37
CA LEU A 229 5.55 1.97 -19.05
C LEU A 229 5.46 2.13 -20.56
N ALA A 230 6.50 1.66 -21.26
CA ALA A 230 6.60 1.65 -22.71
C ALA A 230 6.89 0.23 -23.19
N SER A 231 6.08 -0.26 -24.14
CA SER A 231 6.30 -1.56 -24.80
C SER A 231 6.49 -1.39 -26.30
N ASN A 232 7.68 -1.73 -26.82
CA ASN A 232 7.96 -1.79 -28.26
C ASN A 232 8.99 -2.88 -28.57
N GLY A 233 8.62 -4.14 -28.32
CA GLY A 233 9.50 -5.30 -28.44
C GLY A 233 10.22 -5.67 -27.13
N ASP A 234 10.52 -4.68 -26.31
CA ASP A 234 10.94 -4.80 -24.90
C ASP A 234 10.01 -3.96 -24.01
N VAL A 235 9.94 -4.27 -22.72
CA VAL A 235 9.23 -3.49 -21.70
C VAL A 235 10.22 -2.61 -20.95
N GLN A 236 9.99 -1.31 -21.00
CA GLN A 236 10.78 -0.31 -20.29
C GLN A 236 9.87 0.53 -19.40
N VAL A 237 10.34 0.83 -18.19
CA VAL A 237 9.67 1.76 -17.28
C VAL A 237 10.56 2.96 -17.04
N THR A 238 10.01 4.16 -17.13
CA THR A 238 10.70 5.40 -16.73
C THR A 238 9.99 5.99 -15.54
N VAL A 239 10.74 6.27 -14.47
CA VAL A 239 10.26 6.98 -13.29
C VAL A 239 10.43 8.47 -13.50
N PHE A 240 9.40 9.24 -13.21
CA PHE A 240 9.38 10.70 -13.30
C PHE A 240 9.04 11.31 -11.93
N ASP A 241 9.60 12.48 -11.65
CA ASP A 241 9.11 13.31 -10.55
C ASP A 241 7.76 13.96 -10.89
N ALA A 242 7.17 14.65 -9.90
CA ALA A 242 5.90 15.34 -10.02
C ALA A 242 5.87 16.47 -11.08
N THR A 243 7.03 16.87 -11.60
CA THR A 243 7.18 17.91 -12.65
C THR A 243 7.32 17.31 -14.05
N GLY A 244 7.45 15.98 -14.15
CA GLY A 244 7.74 15.27 -15.40
C GLY A 244 9.22 15.20 -15.75
N THR A 245 10.12 15.39 -14.78
CA THR A 245 11.56 15.15 -14.98
C THR A 245 11.86 13.68 -14.76
N ALA A 246 12.49 13.03 -15.74
CA ALA A 246 12.88 11.62 -15.63
C ALA A 246 13.97 11.44 -14.55
N LEU A 247 13.73 10.52 -13.62
CA LEU A 247 14.63 10.18 -12.52
C LEU A 247 15.40 8.89 -12.80
N SER A 248 14.73 7.86 -13.33
CA SER A 248 15.34 6.57 -13.67
C SER A 248 14.66 5.91 -14.87
N VAL A 249 15.41 5.06 -15.57
CA VAL A 249 14.92 4.24 -16.69
C VAL A 249 15.30 2.80 -16.40
N ILE A 250 14.32 1.91 -16.49
CA ILE A 250 14.39 0.51 -16.08
C ILE A 250 14.05 -0.33 -17.30
N ASP A 251 15.01 -1.12 -17.75
CA ASP A 251 14.77 -2.14 -18.75
C ASP A 251 14.22 -3.39 -18.03
N VAL A 252 12.89 -3.55 -18.06
CA VAL A 252 12.19 -4.66 -17.38
C VAL A 252 12.46 -5.98 -18.12
N THR A 253 12.53 -5.92 -19.44
CA THR A 253 12.90 -7.06 -20.28
C THR A 253 14.00 -6.68 -21.26
N SER A 254 14.78 -7.70 -21.68
CA SER A 254 15.91 -7.51 -22.59
C SER A 254 16.16 -8.72 -23.51
N ASP A 255 15.15 -9.57 -23.73
CA ASP A 255 15.30 -10.79 -24.54
C ASP A 255 14.84 -10.54 -26.00
N PRO A 256 15.78 -10.30 -26.94
CA PRO A 256 15.45 -9.97 -28.33
C PRO A 256 14.87 -11.16 -29.11
N THR A 257 14.74 -12.34 -28.50
CA THR A 257 14.20 -13.55 -29.14
C THR A 257 12.71 -13.79 -28.89
N ARG A 258 12.08 -12.98 -28.04
CA ARG A 258 10.67 -13.10 -27.66
C ARG A 258 9.88 -11.93 -28.21
N TYR A 259 8.65 -12.19 -28.65
CA TYR A 259 7.72 -11.12 -29.02
C TYR A 259 7.00 -10.73 -27.73
N GLU A 260 7.44 -9.64 -27.13
CA GLU A 260 6.97 -9.18 -25.82
C GLU A 260 6.03 -8.00 -26.04
N VAL A 261 4.79 -8.15 -25.59
CA VAL A 261 3.70 -7.24 -25.95
C VAL A 261 2.84 -7.02 -24.72
N GLN A 262 2.42 -5.75 -24.52
CA GLN A 262 1.46 -5.31 -23.50
C GLN A 262 1.93 -5.58 -22.07
N GLY A 263 2.65 -4.60 -21.52
CA GLY A 263 2.79 -4.45 -20.08
C GLY A 263 1.75 -3.51 -19.49
N ASP A 264 1.53 -3.66 -18.19
CA ASP A 264 0.75 -2.76 -17.34
C ASP A 264 1.62 -2.52 -16.10
N ALA A 265 1.52 -1.35 -15.51
CA ALA A 265 2.16 -1.09 -14.21
C ALA A 265 1.06 -0.84 -13.17
N LEU A 266 1.43 -0.83 -11.91
CA LEU A 266 0.51 -0.44 -10.86
C LEU A 266 1.35 0.07 -9.69
N ALA A 267 1.15 1.32 -9.32
CA ALA A 267 1.73 1.82 -8.09
C ALA A 267 1.02 1.18 -6.89
N LEU A 268 1.80 0.90 -5.85
CA LEU A 268 1.32 0.20 -4.66
C LEU A 268 1.14 1.19 -3.53
N SER A 269 0.05 1.04 -2.78
CA SER A 269 -0.27 1.80 -1.57
C SER A 269 0.78 1.64 -0.45
N ALA A 270 1.52 0.53 -0.48
CA ALA A 270 2.66 0.26 0.39
C ALA A 270 3.99 0.84 -0.16
N GLY A 271 3.92 1.73 -1.15
CA GLY A 271 5.07 2.28 -1.85
C GLY A 271 5.69 1.35 -2.89
N GLY A 272 6.33 1.96 -3.89
CA GLY A 272 6.83 1.29 -5.08
C GLY A 272 5.75 1.04 -6.12
N PHE A 273 6.09 0.18 -7.07
CA PHE A 273 5.17 -0.23 -8.13
C PHE A 273 5.46 -1.66 -8.57
N VAL A 274 4.47 -2.31 -9.16
CA VAL A 274 4.61 -3.59 -9.84
C VAL A 274 4.49 -3.38 -11.33
N VAL A 275 5.26 -4.14 -12.09
CA VAL A 275 5.15 -4.20 -13.55
C VAL A 275 4.73 -5.59 -13.93
N PHE A 276 3.68 -5.69 -14.74
CA PHE A 276 3.28 -6.91 -15.42
C PHE A 276 3.60 -6.83 -16.89
N TRP A 277 3.92 -7.98 -17.50
CA TRP A 277 4.11 -8.06 -18.93
C TRP A 277 3.78 -9.44 -19.47
N THR A 278 3.35 -9.47 -20.74
CA THR A 278 3.06 -10.72 -21.43
C THR A 278 4.19 -11.08 -22.40
N VAL A 279 4.63 -12.33 -22.31
CA VAL A 279 5.62 -12.92 -23.21
C VAL A 279 4.94 -13.99 -24.07
N TYR A 280 5.13 -13.91 -25.39
CA TYR A 280 4.60 -14.89 -26.33
C TYR A 280 5.68 -15.87 -26.82
N SER A 281 5.50 -17.16 -26.51
CA SER A 281 6.35 -18.25 -26.99
C SER A 281 5.56 -19.48 -27.49
N GLY A 282 4.44 -19.22 -28.17
CA GLY A 282 3.47 -20.24 -28.62
C GLY A 282 2.29 -20.45 -27.66
N THR A 283 2.45 -20.02 -26.41
CA THR A 283 1.44 -19.80 -25.35
C THR A 283 1.76 -18.48 -24.66
N ALA A 284 0.76 -17.71 -24.23
CA ALA A 284 1.01 -16.47 -23.50
C ALA A 284 1.40 -16.77 -22.05
N GLN A 285 2.43 -16.10 -21.55
CA GLN A 285 2.82 -16.14 -20.14
C GLN A 285 2.85 -14.71 -19.61
N VAL A 286 2.14 -14.46 -18.52
CA VAL A 286 2.18 -13.17 -17.83
C VAL A 286 3.23 -13.25 -16.74
N PHE A 287 4.06 -12.23 -16.63
CA PHE A 287 5.05 -12.09 -15.58
C PHE A 287 4.76 -10.85 -14.74
N ALA A 288 5.25 -10.83 -13.51
CA ALA A 288 5.17 -9.69 -12.62
C ALA A 288 6.51 -9.46 -11.90
N GLN A 289 6.90 -8.20 -11.70
CA GLN A 289 8.08 -7.82 -10.92
C GLN A 289 7.77 -6.55 -10.12
N ARG A 290 8.05 -6.57 -8.81
CA ARG A 290 7.93 -5.40 -7.94
C ARG A 290 9.20 -4.55 -8.02
N TYR A 291 9.03 -3.25 -7.89
CA TYR A 291 10.07 -2.25 -7.85
C TYR A 291 9.81 -1.25 -6.72
N THR A 292 10.86 -0.68 -6.16
CA THR A 292 10.78 0.50 -5.28
C THR A 292 10.40 1.75 -6.10
N ASP A 293 10.04 2.84 -5.43
CA ASP A 293 9.75 4.14 -6.09
C ASP A 293 10.92 4.67 -6.93
N THR A 294 12.15 4.26 -6.62
CA THR A 294 13.35 4.66 -7.37
C THR A 294 13.63 3.76 -8.57
N GLY A 295 12.93 2.63 -8.69
CA GLY A 295 13.09 1.67 -9.77
C GLY A 295 14.00 0.48 -9.47
N LEU A 296 14.37 0.24 -8.21
CA LEU A 296 15.11 -0.96 -7.82
C LEU A 296 14.18 -2.17 -7.74
N ALA A 297 14.52 -3.27 -8.42
CA ALA A 297 13.73 -4.50 -8.41
C ALA A 297 13.73 -5.15 -7.02
N VAL A 298 12.54 -5.54 -6.54
CA VAL A 298 12.33 -6.15 -5.23
C VAL A 298 11.91 -7.62 -5.41
N GLY A 299 12.64 -8.55 -4.79
CA GLY A 299 12.27 -9.96 -4.77
C GLY A 299 12.44 -10.70 -6.12
N THR A 300 11.70 -11.79 -6.31
CA THR A 300 11.78 -12.60 -7.55
C THR A 300 10.58 -12.36 -8.46
N GLN A 301 10.81 -12.48 -9.76
CA GLN A 301 9.78 -12.37 -10.79
C GLN A 301 8.75 -13.49 -10.66
N LEU A 302 7.46 -13.12 -10.68
CA LEU A 302 6.35 -14.08 -10.78
C LEU A 302 6.15 -14.49 -12.22
N ALA A 303 5.91 -15.79 -12.45
CA ALA A 303 5.39 -16.29 -13.71
C ALA A 303 3.96 -16.82 -13.50
N LEU A 304 2.98 -16.08 -14.01
CA LEU A 304 1.60 -16.52 -14.16
C LEU A 304 1.49 -17.27 -15.48
N THR A 305 1.44 -18.61 -15.37
CA THR A 305 1.09 -19.43 -16.53
C THR A 305 -0.41 -19.32 -16.73
N LEU A 306 -0.81 -18.64 -17.80
CA LEU A 306 -2.20 -18.58 -18.24
C LEU A 306 -2.48 -19.82 -19.08
N GLU A 307 -3.35 -20.70 -18.59
CA GLU A 307 -3.90 -21.77 -19.41
C GLU A 307 -4.83 -21.08 -20.44
N ASP A 308 -4.58 -21.27 -21.74
CA ASP A 308 -5.46 -20.83 -22.84
C ASP A 308 -5.51 -19.33 -23.21
N ALA A 309 -4.54 -18.52 -22.79
CA ALA A 309 -4.39 -17.17 -23.32
C ALA A 309 -3.89 -17.19 -24.78
N ASP A 310 -4.73 -16.79 -25.72
CA ASP A 310 -4.29 -16.36 -27.04
C ASP A 310 -3.69 -14.95 -26.96
N GLY A 311 -3.23 -14.39 -28.08
CA GLY A 311 -2.56 -13.08 -28.17
C GLY A 311 -3.28 -11.85 -27.57
N SER A 312 -4.46 -12.03 -26.98
CA SER A 312 -5.39 -10.99 -26.57
C SER A 312 -5.47 -10.72 -25.06
N ALA A 313 -4.59 -11.32 -24.25
CA ALA A 313 -4.73 -11.34 -22.79
C ALA A 313 -4.99 -9.98 -22.13
N GLN A 314 -4.48 -8.86 -22.68
CA GLN A 314 -4.75 -7.48 -22.25
C GLN A 314 -4.93 -7.37 -20.72
N PRO A 315 -3.89 -7.75 -19.94
CA PRO A 315 -4.03 -7.81 -18.49
C PRO A 315 -4.31 -6.41 -17.93
N GLN A 316 -5.22 -6.31 -16.96
CA GLN A 316 -5.45 -5.09 -16.19
C GLN A 316 -5.22 -5.39 -14.70
N LEU A 317 -4.65 -4.41 -13.99
CA LEU A 317 -4.24 -4.53 -12.61
C LEU A 317 -5.06 -3.65 -11.67
N ALA A 318 -5.31 -4.15 -10.47
CA ALA A 318 -5.74 -3.34 -9.33
C ALA A 318 -5.12 -3.86 -8.04
N GLU A 319 -4.83 -2.95 -7.13
CA GLU A 319 -4.52 -3.28 -5.74
C GLU A 319 -5.83 -3.27 -4.95
N LEU A 320 -6.09 -4.36 -4.23
CA LEU A 320 -7.22 -4.43 -3.31
C LEU A 320 -6.88 -3.67 -2.02
N ALA A 321 -7.90 -3.27 -1.26
CA ALA A 321 -7.71 -2.49 -0.03
C ALA A 321 -6.87 -3.21 1.04
N ASP A 322 -6.69 -4.53 0.92
CA ASP A 322 -5.85 -5.35 1.80
C ASP A 322 -4.44 -5.63 1.22
N GLY A 323 -4.01 -4.87 0.21
CA GLY A 323 -2.68 -4.97 -0.39
C GLY A 323 -2.48 -6.15 -1.35
N ARG A 324 -3.50 -7.01 -1.53
CA ARG A 324 -3.44 -8.08 -2.55
C ARG A 324 -3.57 -7.50 -3.95
N LEU A 325 -2.94 -8.17 -4.90
CA LEU A 325 -3.05 -7.78 -6.31
C LEU A 325 -4.14 -8.59 -7.01
N LEU A 326 -4.98 -7.91 -7.77
CA LEU A 326 -5.96 -8.50 -8.66
C LEU A 326 -5.50 -8.27 -10.10
N VAL A 327 -5.40 -9.36 -10.85
CA VAL A 327 -5.12 -9.33 -12.29
C VAL A 327 -6.35 -9.84 -13.02
N THR A 328 -6.85 -9.08 -13.98
CA THR A 328 -7.86 -9.55 -14.94
C THR A 328 -7.22 -9.71 -16.31
N TYR A 329 -7.71 -10.66 -17.12
CA TYR A 329 -7.21 -10.89 -18.48
C TYR A 329 -8.27 -11.60 -19.33
N THR A 330 -8.09 -11.56 -20.64
CA THR A 330 -8.95 -12.30 -21.59
C THR A 330 -8.31 -13.67 -21.89
N ALA A 331 -9.10 -14.74 -21.88
CA ALA A 331 -8.66 -16.10 -22.20
C ALA A 331 -9.65 -16.83 -23.11
N LEU A 332 -9.16 -17.68 -24.01
CA LEU A 332 -10.00 -18.44 -24.92
C LEU A 332 -10.47 -19.73 -24.23
N ARG A 333 -11.72 -19.79 -23.79
CA ARG A 333 -12.29 -20.94 -23.09
C ARG A 333 -13.53 -21.45 -23.80
N ASP A 334 -13.66 -22.77 -23.89
CA ASP A 334 -14.79 -23.45 -24.54
C ASP A 334 -15.08 -22.98 -26.00
N GLY A 335 -14.08 -22.40 -26.67
CA GLY A 335 -14.16 -21.89 -28.04
C GLY A 335 -14.60 -20.44 -28.19
N ALA A 336 -14.67 -19.66 -27.10
CA ALA A 336 -14.93 -18.23 -27.11
C ALA A 336 -14.08 -17.49 -26.06
N ASP A 337 -13.93 -16.17 -26.19
CA ASP A 337 -13.14 -15.37 -25.25
C ASP A 337 -13.96 -15.09 -23.98
N ASP A 338 -13.36 -15.37 -22.81
CA ASP A 338 -13.90 -15.09 -21.48
C ASP A 338 -12.97 -14.12 -20.74
N VAL A 339 -13.54 -13.32 -19.83
CA VAL A 339 -12.75 -12.51 -18.89
C VAL A 339 -12.47 -13.35 -17.66
N MET A 340 -11.19 -13.51 -17.35
CA MET A 340 -10.68 -14.27 -16.22
C MET A 340 -10.04 -13.33 -15.21
N ALA A 341 -9.94 -13.80 -13.97
CA ALA A 341 -9.29 -13.07 -12.90
C ALA A 341 -8.52 -13.99 -11.99
N GLN A 342 -7.47 -13.42 -11.38
CA GLN A 342 -6.69 -14.08 -10.37
C GLN A 342 -6.29 -13.08 -9.28
N ILE A 343 -6.48 -13.47 -8.03
CA ILE A 343 -5.99 -12.71 -6.87
C ILE A 343 -4.66 -13.34 -6.43
N LEU A 344 -3.67 -12.48 -6.22
CA LEU A 344 -2.31 -12.82 -5.85
C LEU A 344 -2.04 -12.33 -4.43
N THR A 345 -1.44 -13.21 -3.62
CA THR A 345 -0.79 -12.80 -2.39
C THR A 345 0.70 -12.65 -2.67
N VAL A 346 1.26 -11.53 -2.26
CA VAL A 346 2.71 -11.41 -2.13
C VAL A 346 3.03 -12.16 -0.84
N ASP A 347 3.78 -13.28 -0.90
CA ASP A 347 4.25 -13.87 0.35
C ASP A 347 5.23 -12.88 0.97
N ALA A 348 5.06 -12.61 2.27
CA ALA A 348 6.10 -12.07 3.12
C ALA A 348 7.35 -12.93 2.95
N VAL A 349 8.34 -12.39 2.24
CA VAL A 349 9.72 -12.86 2.31
C VAL A 349 10.46 -11.75 3.04
N PRO A 350 11.40 -12.10 3.94
CA PRO A 350 12.27 -11.13 4.57
C PRO A 350 12.67 -10.03 3.59
N VAL A 351 12.29 -8.80 3.89
CA VAL A 351 12.81 -7.65 3.17
C VAL A 351 14.12 -7.29 3.86
N ASP A 352 15.19 -7.69 3.21
CA ASP A 352 16.55 -7.33 3.57
C ASP A 352 16.84 -5.95 2.99
N GLY A 353 17.16 -5.00 3.86
CA GLY A 353 17.78 -3.73 3.54
C GLY A 353 19.15 -3.92 2.89
N THR A 354 19.85 -2.81 2.70
CA THR A 354 21.18 -2.73 2.13
C THR A 354 22.22 -2.60 3.24
N ALA A 355 23.26 -1.79 3.05
CA ALA A 355 24.26 -1.51 4.08
C ALA A 355 24.37 0.01 4.33
N GLY A 356 23.33 0.74 3.95
CA GLY A 356 23.17 2.16 4.23
C GLY A 356 21.79 2.40 4.80
N ASP A 357 21.49 3.65 5.13
CA ASP A 357 20.23 4.03 5.79
C ASP A 357 19.01 3.69 4.91
N ASP A 358 18.24 2.70 5.34
CA ASP A 358 17.09 2.16 4.63
C ASP A 358 15.77 2.52 5.32
N HIS A 359 14.73 2.62 4.52
CA HIS A 359 13.36 2.80 4.98
C HIS A 359 12.54 1.62 4.46
N LEU A 360 12.21 0.70 5.37
CA LEU A 360 11.53 -0.56 5.07
C LEU A 360 10.13 -0.53 5.67
N PHE A 361 9.11 -0.62 4.82
CA PHE A 361 7.70 -0.68 5.20
C PHE A 361 7.04 -1.83 4.44
N LEU A 362 6.29 -2.66 5.16
CA LEU A 362 5.51 -3.75 4.57
C LEU A 362 4.02 -3.58 4.83
N GLY A 363 3.22 -4.63 4.65
CA GLY A 363 1.76 -4.54 4.53
C GLY A 363 1.07 -4.80 5.86
N ALA A 364 -0.23 -5.13 5.81
CA ALA A 364 -1.00 -5.52 6.99
C ALA A 364 -0.93 -7.04 7.29
N LEU A 365 0.22 -7.67 7.01
CA LEU A 365 0.44 -9.10 7.17
C LEU A 365 1.62 -9.35 8.10
N ASN A 366 1.75 -10.56 8.61
CA ASN A 366 2.93 -10.99 9.35
C ASN A 366 4.19 -10.94 8.46
N ASP A 367 5.06 -10.00 8.76
CA ASP A 367 6.19 -9.59 7.96
C ASP A 367 7.54 -9.90 8.65
N THR A 368 8.61 -9.87 7.88
CA THR A 368 9.98 -9.99 8.41
C THR A 368 10.85 -8.92 7.76
N LEU A 369 11.44 -8.06 8.57
CA LEU A 369 12.23 -6.90 8.15
C LEU A 369 13.63 -6.96 8.73
N MET A 370 14.65 -6.70 7.90
CA MET A 370 16.04 -6.66 8.34
C MET A 370 16.76 -5.44 7.78
N GLY A 371 17.23 -4.53 8.63
CA GLY A 371 17.94 -3.29 8.22
C GLY A 371 19.36 -3.54 7.74
N HIS A 372 20.14 -4.31 8.52
CA HIS A 372 21.57 -4.59 8.36
C HIS A 372 22.50 -3.48 8.89
N ASP A 373 23.30 -2.86 8.03
CA ASP A 373 24.22 -1.77 8.42
C ASP A 373 23.55 -0.47 7.97
N GLY A 374 23.54 0.59 8.78
CA GLY A 374 22.87 1.85 8.42
C GLY A 374 21.98 2.33 9.55
N ASP A 375 21.61 3.61 9.56
CA ASP A 375 20.58 4.10 10.50
C ASP A 375 19.20 3.86 9.85
N ASP A 376 18.57 2.72 10.14
CA ASP A 376 17.40 2.22 9.41
C ASP A 376 16.07 2.59 10.07
N THR A 377 14.99 2.64 9.27
CA THR A 377 13.61 2.76 9.76
C THR A 377 12.79 1.57 9.26
N LEU A 378 12.28 0.76 10.17
CA LEU A 378 11.48 -0.45 9.90
C LEU A 378 10.07 -0.27 10.50
N ASP A 379 9.03 -0.49 9.69
CA ASP A 379 7.62 -0.36 10.08
C ASP A 379 6.83 -1.63 9.67
N GLY A 380 6.31 -2.34 10.67
CA GLY A 380 5.53 -3.58 10.53
C GLY A 380 4.03 -3.37 10.24
N LEU A 381 3.47 -2.21 10.63
CA LEU A 381 2.05 -1.89 10.49
C LEU A 381 1.08 -2.83 11.23
N ASP A 382 0.36 -3.71 10.53
CA ASP A 382 -0.60 -4.64 11.14
C ASP A 382 -0.08 -6.06 10.86
N GLY A 383 -0.11 -6.98 11.81
CA GLY A 383 0.47 -8.32 11.64
C GLY A 383 1.24 -8.74 12.88
N ASP A 384 1.62 -10.01 12.98
CA ASP A 384 2.63 -10.42 13.96
C ASP A 384 4.00 -10.46 13.26
N ASP A 385 4.84 -9.45 13.51
CA ASP A 385 6.02 -9.15 12.70
C ASP A 385 7.36 -9.49 13.39
N ASP A 386 8.41 -9.68 12.58
CA ASP A 386 9.80 -9.88 13.04
C ASP A 386 10.71 -8.79 12.44
N LEU A 387 11.09 -7.80 13.25
CA LEU A 387 11.87 -6.62 12.86
C LEU A 387 13.27 -6.66 13.47
N SER A 388 14.31 -6.53 12.65
CA SER A 388 15.72 -6.54 13.09
C SER A 388 16.52 -5.38 12.48
N GLY A 389 16.96 -4.42 13.31
CA GLY A 389 17.82 -3.30 12.88
C GLY A 389 19.26 -3.73 12.55
N LEU A 390 19.86 -4.50 13.47
CA LEU A 390 21.23 -5.02 13.43
C LEU A 390 22.32 -3.99 13.79
N ARG A 391 22.83 -3.19 12.85
CA ARG A 391 23.97 -2.28 13.07
C ARG A 391 23.63 -0.89 12.58
N GLY A 392 23.34 -0.01 13.53
CA GLY A 392 23.25 1.42 13.32
C GLY A 392 22.33 2.00 14.36
N ASN A 393 21.88 3.24 14.19
CA ASN A 393 20.90 3.81 15.09
C ASN A 393 19.51 3.66 14.48
N ASP A 394 18.88 2.54 14.76
CA ASP A 394 17.69 2.10 14.05
C ASP A 394 16.41 2.58 14.75
N THR A 395 15.33 2.71 13.98
CA THR A 395 13.98 2.98 14.47
C THR A 395 13.05 1.88 13.99
N LEU A 396 12.51 1.10 14.91
CA LEU A 396 11.64 -0.04 14.64
C LEU A 396 10.25 0.23 15.25
N ASP A 397 9.19 0.08 14.46
CA ASP A 397 7.79 0.16 14.90
C ASP A 397 7.06 -1.12 14.48
N GLY A 398 6.59 -1.91 15.45
CA GLY A 398 5.85 -3.16 15.20
C GLY A 398 4.42 -2.89 14.73
N GLY A 399 3.80 -1.84 15.26
CA GLY A 399 2.46 -1.43 14.88
C GLY A 399 1.37 -2.20 15.64
N ALA A 400 0.68 -3.15 15.03
CA ALA A 400 -0.45 -3.85 15.63
C ALA A 400 -0.40 -5.36 15.38
N GLY A 401 -0.26 -6.13 16.44
CA GLY A 401 -0.24 -7.58 16.47
C GLY A 401 0.72 -8.03 17.56
N HIS A 402 1.28 -9.23 17.46
CA HIS A 402 2.22 -9.75 18.45
C HIS A 402 3.64 -9.74 17.89
N ASP A 403 4.33 -8.63 18.06
CA ASP A 403 5.54 -8.33 17.30
C ASP A 403 6.82 -8.75 18.04
N THR A 404 7.88 -9.01 17.29
CA THR A 404 9.24 -9.26 17.79
C THR A 404 10.19 -8.26 17.18
N LEU A 405 10.78 -7.39 18.00
CA LEU A 405 11.68 -6.31 17.58
C LEU A 405 13.07 -6.49 18.21
N SER A 406 14.12 -6.37 17.40
CA SER A 406 15.52 -6.41 17.83
C SER A 406 16.30 -5.22 17.28
N GLY A 407 16.76 -4.30 18.13
CA GLY A 407 17.58 -3.15 17.74
C GLY A 407 18.97 -3.58 17.27
N GLY A 408 19.69 -4.29 18.13
CA GLY A 408 20.93 -4.97 17.77
C GLY A 408 22.16 -4.27 18.32
N SER A 409 22.69 -3.26 17.64
CA SER A 409 23.92 -2.58 18.05
C SER A 409 23.90 -1.12 17.67
N ASN A 410 24.40 -0.30 18.60
CA ASN A 410 24.32 1.16 18.66
C ASN A 410 22.97 1.58 19.24
N ARG A 411 22.56 2.85 19.07
CA ARG A 411 21.41 3.37 19.80
C ARG A 411 20.16 3.24 18.96
N ASP A 412 19.26 2.39 19.43
CA ASP A 412 18.04 2.05 18.73
C ASP A 412 16.81 2.63 19.45
N ARG A 413 15.71 2.73 18.69
CA ARG A 413 14.37 3.06 19.18
C ARG A 413 13.42 1.97 18.74
N LEU A 414 12.79 1.29 19.69
CA LEU A 414 11.83 0.22 19.44
C LEU A 414 10.47 0.62 20.01
N ASN A 415 9.42 0.47 19.22
CA ASN A 415 8.03 0.62 19.62
C ASN A 415 7.26 -0.65 19.26
N GLY A 416 6.72 -1.37 20.24
CA GLY A 416 5.90 -2.58 20.01
C GLY A 416 4.54 -2.22 19.42
N GLY A 417 3.91 -1.16 19.93
CA GLY A 417 2.67 -0.63 19.41
C GLY A 417 1.46 -1.24 20.11
N ARG A 418 0.74 -2.16 19.48
CA ARG A 418 -0.43 -2.82 20.06
C ARG A 418 -0.29 -4.34 19.97
N GLY A 419 -0.25 -5.00 21.10
CA GLY A 419 -0.66 -6.39 21.23
C GLY A 419 0.03 -7.11 22.37
N ARG A 420 1.09 -7.85 22.09
CA ARG A 420 1.91 -8.50 23.13
C ARG A 420 3.23 -8.69 22.43
N ASP A 421 4.13 -7.80 22.74
CA ASP A 421 5.30 -7.56 21.93
C ASP A 421 6.53 -7.99 22.71
N LEU A 422 7.54 -8.42 21.95
CA LEU A 422 8.85 -8.81 22.47
C LEU A 422 9.88 -7.85 21.91
N LEU A 423 10.46 -7.00 22.76
CA LEU A 423 11.46 -6.02 22.36
C LEU A 423 12.83 -6.35 22.99
N ASP A 424 13.88 -6.33 22.18
CA ASP A 424 15.28 -6.49 22.60
C ASP A 424 16.12 -5.32 22.06
N GLY A 425 16.62 -4.47 22.97
CA GLY A 425 17.51 -3.34 22.63
C GLY A 425 18.87 -3.78 22.12
N GLY A 426 19.38 -4.92 22.61
CA GLY A 426 20.67 -5.44 22.23
C GLY A 426 21.83 -4.71 22.91
N ARG A 427 22.62 -3.94 22.14
CA ARG A 427 23.81 -3.26 22.67
C ARG A 427 23.73 -1.76 22.49
N SER A 428 24.04 -1.07 23.58
CA SER A 428 24.36 0.35 23.73
C SER A 428 23.30 1.07 24.55
N ARG A 429 22.64 2.09 24.01
CA ARG A 429 21.77 2.91 24.86
C ARG A 429 20.50 3.10 24.08
N ASP A 430 19.53 2.30 24.40
CA ASP A 430 18.33 2.08 23.62
C ASP A 430 17.11 2.67 24.32
N VAL A 431 16.05 2.85 23.55
CA VAL A 431 14.75 3.26 24.06
C VAL A 431 13.73 2.25 23.56
N LEU A 432 13.09 1.57 24.51
CA LEU A 432 12.07 0.56 24.24
C LEU A 432 10.75 1.04 24.80
N ASP A 433 9.72 1.03 23.97
CA ASP A 433 8.33 1.35 24.28
C ASP A 433 7.47 0.13 23.92
N GLY A 434 6.89 -0.56 24.91
CA GLY A 434 6.03 -1.72 24.68
C GLY A 434 4.74 -1.31 23.97
N GLY A 435 4.04 -0.35 24.57
CA GLY A 435 2.92 0.33 23.95
C GLY A 435 1.61 -0.08 24.61
N ARG A 436 0.80 -0.91 23.94
CA ARG A 436 -0.45 -1.41 24.50
C ARG A 436 -0.45 -2.93 24.48
N GLY A 437 -0.76 -3.53 25.62
CA GLY A 437 -0.85 -4.97 25.78
C GLY A 437 0.19 -5.46 26.77
N ASP A 438 0.23 -6.77 27.00
CA ASP A 438 1.14 -7.32 28.02
C ASP A 438 2.49 -7.64 27.37
N ASP A 439 3.46 -6.73 27.46
CA ASP A 439 4.69 -6.75 26.69
C ASP A 439 5.89 -7.31 27.48
N THR A 440 6.95 -7.68 26.76
CA THR A 440 8.23 -8.11 27.36
C THR A 440 9.39 -7.34 26.74
N LEU A 441 10.12 -6.60 27.56
CA LEU A 441 11.21 -5.71 27.13
C LEU A 441 12.54 -6.13 27.76
N TYR A 442 13.57 -6.27 26.93
CA TYR A 442 14.96 -6.53 27.31
C TYR A 442 15.84 -5.33 26.92
N GLY A 443 16.40 -4.64 27.91
CA GLY A 443 17.27 -3.48 27.72
C GLY A 443 18.61 -3.84 27.09
N GLY A 444 19.17 -4.99 27.47
CA GLY A 444 20.44 -5.48 26.97
C GLY A 444 21.67 -4.85 27.65
N ASP A 445 22.70 -4.53 26.87
CA ASP A 445 23.93 -3.93 27.38
C ASP A 445 23.84 -2.39 27.39
N SER A 446 24.14 -1.77 28.54
CA SER A 446 24.59 -0.40 28.84
C SER A 446 23.64 0.55 29.58
N ARG A 447 22.80 1.34 28.93
CA ARG A 447 21.96 2.28 29.70
C ARG A 447 20.73 2.57 28.90
N ASP A 448 19.67 1.89 29.29
CA ASP A 448 18.48 1.79 28.48
C ASP A 448 17.32 2.49 29.18
N ALA A 449 16.31 2.83 28.40
CA ALA A 449 15.06 3.38 28.90
C ALA A 449 13.92 2.50 28.41
N LEU A 450 13.26 1.81 29.35
CA LEU A 450 12.18 0.86 29.08
C LEU A 450 10.89 1.46 29.62
N TYR A 451 9.86 1.46 28.78
CA TYR A 451 8.50 1.90 29.08
C TYR A 451 7.53 0.80 28.71
N GLY A 452 6.84 0.21 29.68
CA GLY A 452 5.79 -0.81 29.44
C GLY A 452 4.56 -0.20 28.78
N ASN A 453 4.14 0.96 29.30
CA ASN A 453 2.94 1.71 28.92
C ASN A 453 1.63 1.11 29.44
N LEU A 454 0.74 0.58 28.60
CA LEU A 454 -0.54 0.03 29.08
C LEU A 454 -0.49 -1.49 29.02
N GLY A 455 -0.62 -2.18 30.14
CA GLY A 455 -0.62 -3.64 30.15
C GLY A 455 -0.13 -4.21 31.47
N ASP A 456 -0.06 -5.53 31.58
CA ASP A 456 0.71 -6.16 32.66
C ASP A 456 2.07 -6.59 32.08
N ASP A 457 3.08 -5.72 32.21
CA ASP A 457 4.34 -5.81 31.47
C ASP A 457 5.47 -6.50 32.25
N VAL A 458 6.48 -7.00 31.51
CA VAL A 458 7.71 -7.56 32.07
C VAL A 458 8.94 -6.85 31.50
N LEU A 459 9.65 -6.10 32.35
CA LEU A 459 10.81 -5.30 31.95
C LEU A 459 12.09 -5.84 32.60
N PHE A 460 13.11 -6.08 31.78
CA PHE A 460 14.46 -6.45 32.19
C PHE A 460 15.45 -5.36 31.75
N GLY A 461 16.06 -4.63 32.69
CA GLY A 461 17.14 -3.68 32.39
C GLY A 461 18.42 -4.36 31.93
N ASP A 462 18.64 -5.61 32.36
CA ASP A 462 19.80 -6.43 32.08
C ASP A 462 21.12 -5.83 32.59
N ALA A 463 21.97 -5.27 31.75
CA ALA A 463 23.32 -4.88 32.14
C ALA A 463 23.55 -3.39 31.96
N GLY A 464 23.26 -2.60 32.97
CA GLY A 464 23.90 -1.31 33.13
C GLY A 464 23.18 -0.37 34.08
N ALA A 465 22.92 0.87 33.66
CA ALA A 465 22.33 1.86 34.57
C ALA A 465 21.00 2.34 34.03
N ASP A 466 20.00 1.49 34.17
CA ASP A 466 18.79 1.48 33.37
C ASP A 466 17.68 2.29 34.02
N ARG A 467 16.71 2.69 33.20
CA ARG A 467 15.50 3.38 33.66
C ARG A 467 14.31 2.55 33.25
N LEU A 468 13.55 2.06 34.22
CA LEU A 468 12.38 1.23 34.01
C LEU A 468 11.13 1.96 34.51
N SER A 469 10.10 2.04 33.66
CA SER A 469 8.75 2.52 33.96
C SER A 469 7.79 1.44 33.47
N GLY A 470 7.07 0.78 34.37
CA GLY A 470 5.97 -0.11 33.97
C GLY A 470 4.82 0.70 33.36
N ASP A 471 4.55 1.86 33.96
CA ASP A 471 3.40 2.72 33.67
C ASP A 471 2.08 2.02 34.06
N GLU A 472 0.99 2.10 33.30
CA GLU A 472 -0.35 1.71 33.77
C GLU A 472 -0.54 0.19 33.71
N GLY A 473 -0.47 -0.51 34.85
CA GLY A 473 -0.41 -1.96 34.82
C GLY A 473 -0.27 -2.65 36.18
N ALA A 474 -0.04 -3.96 36.12
CA ALA A 474 0.55 -4.70 37.23
C ALA A 474 1.87 -5.31 36.75
N ASP A 475 2.94 -4.52 36.84
CA ASP A 475 4.17 -4.80 36.10
C ASP A 475 5.21 -5.55 36.93
N THR A 476 6.09 -6.27 36.24
CA THR A 476 7.27 -6.92 36.83
C THR A 476 8.54 -6.29 36.29
N LEU A 477 9.29 -5.63 37.17
CA LEU A 477 10.51 -4.88 36.84
C LEU A 477 11.73 -5.58 37.45
N THR A 478 12.75 -5.81 36.63
CA THR A 478 14.05 -6.38 37.03
C THR A 478 15.14 -5.45 36.53
N GLY A 479 15.86 -4.79 37.43
CA GLY A 479 16.90 -3.82 37.06
C GLY A 479 18.11 -4.50 36.41
N GLY A 480 18.55 -5.59 37.03
CA GLY A 480 19.73 -6.33 36.60
C GLY A 480 21.01 -5.81 37.25
N ALA A 481 22.04 -5.57 36.45
CA ALA A 481 23.37 -5.24 36.93
C ALA A 481 23.71 -3.77 36.69
N GLY A 482 23.86 -3.02 37.77
CA GLY A 482 24.40 -1.66 37.77
C GLY A 482 23.47 -0.77 38.59
N ALA A 483 23.37 0.52 38.28
CA ALA A 483 22.68 1.47 39.15
C ALA A 483 21.38 1.94 38.50
N ASP A 484 20.30 1.25 38.84
CA ASP A 484 19.03 1.36 38.11
C ASP A 484 18.08 2.36 38.74
N LEU A 485 17.15 2.84 37.92
CA LEU A 485 16.12 3.80 38.31
C LEU A 485 14.73 3.26 37.95
N PHE A 486 14.03 2.76 38.97
CA PHE A 486 12.62 2.39 38.87
C PHE A 486 11.74 3.63 39.03
N VAL A 487 10.76 3.81 38.17
CA VAL A 487 9.96 5.04 38.08
C VAL A 487 8.51 4.71 38.30
N PHE A 488 7.88 5.46 39.19
CA PHE A 488 6.44 5.37 39.43
C PHE A 488 5.78 6.74 39.30
N ASN A 489 4.83 6.85 38.37
CA ASN A 489 3.94 7.97 38.11
C ASN A 489 2.54 7.67 38.68
N ALA A 490 1.59 8.58 38.46
CA ALA A 490 0.25 8.47 39.04
C ALA A 490 -0.60 7.65 38.08
N GLY A 491 -1.28 6.63 38.61
CA GLY A 491 -2.03 5.67 37.82
C GLY A 491 -1.27 4.38 37.47
N ASP A 492 0.01 4.26 37.83
CA ASP A 492 0.84 3.11 37.42
C ASP A 492 0.33 1.76 37.95
N GLY A 493 -0.49 1.76 39.00
CA GLY A 493 -1.07 0.52 39.49
C GLY A 493 -0.19 -0.18 40.51
N ALA A 494 -0.02 -1.49 40.37
CA ALA A 494 0.48 -2.36 41.43
C ALA A 494 1.60 -3.30 40.97
N ASP A 495 2.84 -2.88 41.22
CA ASP A 495 4.00 -3.45 40.55
C ASP A 495 4.90 -4.27 41.49
N ILE A 496 5.85 -4.98 40.89
CA ILE A 496 6.84 -5.81 41.56
C ILE A 496 8.23 -5.47 41.04
N ILE A 497 9.15 -5.13 41.93
CA ILE A 497 10.59 -5.06 41.65
C ILE A 497 11.24 -6.33 42.20
N THR A 498 11.96 -7.06 41.34
CA THR A 498 12.40 -8.41 41.67
C THR A 498 13.81 -8.49 42.29
N ASP A 499 14.65 -7.47 42.10
CA ASP A 499 16.08 -7.54 42.40
C ASP A 499 16.71 -6.26 42.97
N PHE A 500 15.90 -5.34 43.51
CA PHE A 500 16.36 -4.06 44.06
C PHE A 500 17.59 -4.18 45.00
N GLU A 501 18.69 -3.50 44.65
CA GLU A 501 19.93 -3.45 45.42
C GLU A 501 20.09 -2.12 46.19
N ASP A 502 19.97 -2.20 47.53
CA ASP A 502 20.15 -1.08 48.47
C ASP A 502 21.51 -0.37 48.27
N GLY A 503 21.47 0.96 48.21
CA GLY A 503 22.64 1.81 48.01
C GLY A 503 23.23 1.80 46.59
N VAL A 504 22.62 1.05 45.67
CA VAL A 504 22.98 1.00 44.25
C VAL A 504 21.83 1.54 43.40
N ASP A 505 20.64 0.96 43.56
CA ASP A 505 19.44 1.33 42.81
C ASP A 505 18.69 2.49 43.46
N ARG A 506 17.83 3.13 42.67
CA ARG A 506 16.96 4.21 43.15
C ARG A 506 15.54 4.06 42.64
N ILE A 507 14.59 4.57 43.43
CA ILE A 507 13.17 4.59 43.13
C ILE A 507 12.72 6.04 43.02
N ARG A 508 12.21 6.42 41.85
CA ARG A 508 11.63 7.74 41.60
C ARG A 508 10.12 7.69 41.78
N ILE A 509 9.61 8.42 42.77
CA ILE A 509 8.18 8.66 42.98
C ILE A 509 7.83 10.01 42.36
N ALA A 510 7.35 10.01 41.11
CA ALA A 510 7.04 11.23 40.37
C ALA A 510 5.68 11.86 40.75
N THR A 511 5.02 11.36 41.80
CA THR A 511 3.61 11.65 42.13
C THR A 511 3.42 12.58 43.33
N GLY A 512 4.23 13.61 43.48
CA GLY A 512 3.96 14.67 44.46
C GLY A 512 4.15 14.28 45.94
N ALA A 513 4.63 13.06 46.22
CA ALA A 513 5.35 12.80 47.46
C ALA A 513 6.55 13.75 47.55
N ALA A 514 6.78 14.37 48.70
CA ALA A 514 7.86 15.33 48.90
C ALA A 514 9.04 14.73 49.66
N SER A 515 8.81 13.65 50.42
CA SER A 515 9.85 12.90 51.11
C SER A 515 9.40 11.46 51.39
N MET A 516 10.33 10.65 51.89
CA MET A 516 10.07 9.28 52.32
C MET A 516 9.03 9.20 53.46
N ASP A 517 8.86 10.27 54.24
CA ASP A 517 7.86 10.34 55.31
C ASP A 517 6.42 10.32 54.78
N ASP A 518 6.23 10.64 53.51
CA ASP A 518 4.92 10.57 52.85
C ASP A 518 4.54 9.13 52.46
N LEU A 519 5.51 8.20 52.44
CA LEU A 519 5.34 6.82 52.01
C LEU A 519 4.85 5.92 53.16
N THR A 520 3.97 4.96 52.83
CA THR A 520 3.63 3.86 53.72
C THR A 520 4.45 2.63 53.34
N ILE A 521 5.41 2.27 54.18
CA ILE A 521 6.33 1.13 53.97
C ILE A 521 6.02 0.05 55.01
N THR A 522 5.75 -1.17 54.55
CA THR A 522 5.34 -2.30 55.40
C THR A 522 5.97 -3.61 54.96
N ASP A 523 6.37 -4.45 55.92
CA ASP A 523 6.81 -5.82 55.64
C ASP A 523 5.65 -6.69 55.12
N LEU A 524 5.96 -7.51 54.13
CA LEU A 524 5.13 -8.58 53.61
C LEU A 524 5.94 -9.89 53.62
N GLY A 525 6.21 -10.41 54.82
CA GLY A 525 7.05 -11.61 54.96
C GLY A 525 8.52 -11.28 54.79
N ALA A 526 9.15 -11.71 53.68
CA ALA A 526 10.53 -11.36 53.34
C ALA A 526 10.63 -10.20 52.35
N ASP A 527 9.48 -9.69 51.90
CA ASP A 527 9.36 -8.63 50.90
C ASP A 527 8.93 -7.33 51.57
N THR A 528 9.14 -6.20 50.90
CA THR A 528 8.70 -4.88 51.38
C THR A 528 7.66 -4.30 50.43
N ARG A 529 6.50 -3.91 50.97
CA ARG A 529 5.48 -3.17 50.22
C ARG A 529 5.63 -1.68 50.50
N VAL A 530 5.68 -0.88 49.44
CA VAL A 530 5.64 0.58 49.50
C VAL A 530 4.34 1.07 48.86
N THR A 531 3.72 2.06 49.48
CA THR A 531 2.44 2.62 49.03
C THR A 531 2.42 4.13 49.19
N PHE A 532 1.96 4.82 48.15
CA PHE A 532 1.67 6.26 48.19
C PHE A 532 0.51 6.58 47.25
N ALA A 533 -0.53 7.23 47.77
CA ALA A 533 -1.77 7.50 47.01
C ALA A 533 -2.32 6.21 46.33
N ASP A 534 -2.35 6.19 45.01
CA ASP A 534 -2.76 5.07 44.14
C ASP A 534 -1.60 4.20 43.67
N VAL A 535 -0.35 4.62 43.88
CA VAL A 535 0.86 3.86 43.53
C VAL A 535 1.16 2.82 44.60
N THR A 536 1.36 1.58 44.17
CA THR A 536 1.82 0.47 45.01
C THR A 536 2.94 -0.27 44.29
N PHE A 537 4.02 -0.61 45.00
CA PHE A 537 4.95 -1.62 44.50
C PHE A 537 5.50 -2.50 45.63
N VAL A 538 5.97 -3.68 45.27
CA VAL A 538 6.59 -4.66 46.18
C VAL A 538 8.04 -4.88 45.77
N LEU A 539 8.95 -4.74 46.72
CA LEU A 539 10.36 -5.11 46.59
C LEU A 539 10.53 -6.55 47.09
N LEU A 540 10.80 -7.49 46.19
CA LEU A 540 10.97 -8.89 46.56
C LEU A 540 12.29 -9.13 47.30
N GLY A 541 12.24 -9.84 48.41
CA GLY A 541 13.43 -10.21 49.19
C GLY A 541 14.15 -9.04 49.88
N VAL A 542 13.58 -7.84 49.87
CA VAL A 542 14.15 -6.65 50.52
C VAL A 542 13.46 -6.43 51.88
N ASP A 543 14.26 -6.33 52.94
CA ASP A 543 13.80 -5.93 54.28
C ASP A 543 13.70 -4.41 54.35
N HIS A 544 12.56 -3.87 54.80
CA HIS A 544 12.34 -2.42 54.80
C HIS A 544 13.33 -1.65 55.66
N THR A 545 13.98 -2.31 56.63
CA THR A 545 14.96 -1.68 57.53
C THR A 545 16.27 -1.31 56.84
N LEU A 546 16.49 -1.83 55.62
CA LEU A 546 17.61 -1.46 54.76
C LEU A 546 17.33 -0.15 54.00
N LEU A 547 16.07 0.18 53.76
CA LEU A 547 15.69 1.36 52.97
C LEU A 547 15.90 2.66 53.75
N ASP A 548 16.46 3.67 53.08
CA ASP A 548 16.58 5.03 53.58
C ASP A 548 16.26 6.10 52.52
N SER A 549 16.33 7.37 52.91
CA SER A 549 15.97 8.50 52.02
C SER A 549 16.82 8.61 50.74
N THR A 550 17.97 7.92 50.68
CA THR A 550 18.87 7.91 49.53
C THR A 550 18.44 6.92 48.45
N ASP A 551 17.62 5.93 48.78
CA ASP A 551 17.00 5.04 47.79
C ASP A 551 15.92 5.76 46.98
N PHE A 552 15.31 6.81 47.55
CA PHE A 552 14.19 7.50 46.92
C PHE A 552 14.60 8.82 46.24
N VAL A 553 13.89 9.13 45.16
CA VAL A 553 13.91 10.42 44.48
C VAL A 553 12.46 10.90 44.34
N PHE A 554 12.20 12.11 44.82
CA PHE A 554 10.90 12.77 44.78
C PHE A 554 10.88 13.87 43.71
#